data_AF-A0A1G9GT36-F1
#
_entry.id   AF-A0A1G9GT36-F1
#
_cell.length_a   1.000
_cell.length_b   1.000
_cell.length_c   1.000
_cell.angle_alpha   90.00
_cell.angle_beta   90.00
_cell.angle_gamma   90.00
#
_symmetry.space_group_name_H-M   'P 1'
#
loop_
_entity.id
_entity.type
_entity.pdbx_description
1 polymer ?
#
loop_
_entity_poly.entity_id
_entity_poly.type
_entity_poly.pdbx_seq_one_letter_code
_entity_poly.pdbx_strand_id
1 'polypeptide(L)'
;MFRQMFRQMYRELTGHEVTGVSKEVPEQVTSYTAGLQQAFQGELSAIEKYWNIWFGFPLGVYKDTLYGIILDEQKHASKYNNLLLLNSAAYR
;
A
#
# COMPACT_ATOMS: atom_id res chain seq x y z
N MET A 1 -2.91 -6.41 -9.50
CA MET A 1 -1.96 -5.79 -10.44
C MET A 1 -0.55 -5.71 -9.84
N PHE A 2 -0.32 -4.92 -8.77
CA PHE A 2 1.02 -4.68 -8.21
C PHE A 2 1.81 -5.93 -7.82
N ARG A 3 1.16 -6.95 -7.24
CA ARG A 3 1.82 -8.20 -6.84
C ARG A 3 2.52 -8.93 -8.01
N GLN A 4 1.91 -8.96 -9.20
CA GLN A 4 2.52 -9.62 -10.35
C GLN A 4 3.72 -8.82 -10.89
N MET A 5 3.56 -7.50 -10.94
CA MET A 5 4.61 -6.57 -11.34
C MET A 5 5.84 -6.63 -10.41
N PHE A 6 5.64 -6.66 -9.09
CA PHE A 6 6.73 -6.83 -8.13
C PHE A 6 7.48 -8.16 -8.30
N ARG A 7 6.76 -9.25 -8.60
CA ARG A 7 7.40 -10.55 -8.88
C ARG A 7 8.21 -10.51 -10.18
N GLN A 8 7.69 -9.81 -11.19
CA GLN A 8 8.42 -9.61 -12.45
C GLN A 8 9.69 -8.78 -12.21
N MET A 9 9.59 -7.63 -11.55
CA MET A 9 10.74 -6.80 -11.16
C MET A 9 11.78 -7.61 -10.38
N TYR A 10 11.34 -8.36 -9.37
CA TYR A 10 12.23 -9.18 -8.55
C TYR A 10 12.98 -10.21 -9.41
N ARG A 11 12.29 -10.89 -10.32
CA ARG A 11 12.91 -11.85 -11.25
C ARG A 11 13.89 -11.17 -12.20
N GLU A 12 13.53 -10.01 -12.74
CA GLU A 12 14.39 -9.25 -13.67
C GLU A 12 15.67 -8.75 -12.99
N LEU A 13 15.61 -8.39 -11.70
CA LEU A 13 16.76 -7.89 -10.95
C LEU A 13 17.64 -9.00 -10.36
N THR A 14 17.04 -10.11 -9.94
CA THR A 14 17.74 -11.16 -9.17
C THR A 14 17.94 -12.45 -9.95
N GLY A 15 17.24 -12.66 -11.06
CA GLY A 15 17.16 -13.94 -11.77
C GLY A 15 16.33 -15.01 -11.07
N HIS A 16 15.80 -14.75 -9.87
CA HIS A 16 15.06 -15.73 -9.07
C HIS A 16 13.55 -15.48 -9.12
N GLU A 17 12.76 -16.55 -9.08
CA GLU A 17 11.31 -16.42 -8.92
C GLU A 17 10.91 -16.41 -7.44
N VAL A 18 9.96 -15.56 -7.09
CA VAL A 18 9.36 -15.57 -5.74
C VAL A 18 8.42 -16.77 -5.65
N THR A 19 8.79 -17.81 -4.91
CA THR A 19 7.96 -18.98 -4.64
C THR A 19 7.18 -18.79 -3.33
N GLY A 20 5.93 -19.25 -3.30
CA GLY A 20 5.04 -19.12 -2.14
C GLY A 20 3.76 -18.31 -2.40
N VAL A 21 2.72 -18.63 -1.62
CA VAL A 21 1.45 -17.90 -1.58
C VAL A 21 1.32 -17.36 -0.16
N SER A 22 1.23 -16.03 0.00
CA SER A 22 0.93 -15.45 1.31
C SER A 22 -0.43 -15.99 1.77
N LYS A 23 -0.43 -16.67 2.92
CA LYS A 23 -1.63 -17.08 3.65
C LYS A 23 -1.88 -16.08 4.79
N GLU A 24 -1.92 -14.80 4.46
CA GLU A 24 -2.38 -13.81 5.43
C GLU A 24 -3.87 -14.07 5.70
N VAL A 25 -4.17 -14.39 6.96
CA VAL A 25 -5.54 -14.48 7.45
C VAL A 25 -6.07 -13.05 7.54
N PRO A 26 -7.24 -12.74 6.95
CA PRO A 26 -7.83 -11.42 7.09
C PRO A 26 -8.01 -11.07 8.56
N GLU A 27 -7.47 -9.93 8.97
CA GLU A 27 -7.65 -9.45 10.34
C GLU A 27 -9.10 -9.03 10.54
N GLN A 28 -9.73 -9.50 11.62
CA GLN A 28 -11.09 -9.10 11.95
C GLN A 28 -11.07 -7.72 12.59
N VAL A 29 -11.78 -6.77 11.98
CA VAL A 29 -11.95 -5.42 12.52
C VAL A 29 -13.09 -5.39 13.53
N THR A 30 -12.88 -4.71 14.64
CA THR A 30 -13.83 -4.66 15.78
C THR A 30 -15.00 -3.70 15.56
N SER A 31 -14.84 -2.72 14.67
CA SER A 31 -15.89 -1.78 14.28
C SER A 31 -15.58 -1.16 12.91
N TYR A 32 -16.57 -0.47 12.33
CA TYR A 32 -16.37 0.26 11.07
C TYR A 32 -15.27 1.34 11.19
N THR A 33 -15.31 2.15 12.25
CA THR A 33 -14.30 3.20 12.47
C THR A 33 -12.92 2.62 12.77
N ALA A 34 -12.84 1.50 13.51
CA ALA A 34 -11.58 0.78 13.72
C ALA A 34 -11.02 0.25 12.40
N GLY A 35 -11.87 -0.30 11.53
CA GLY A 35 -11.48 -0.73 10.19
C GLY A 35 -10.99 0.41 9.31
N LEU A 36 -11.65 1.57 9.34
CA LEU A 36 -11.18 2.78 8.63
C LEU A 36 -9.82 3.25 9.16
N GLN A 37 -9.64 3.26 10.48
CA GLN A 37 -8.37 3.67 11.11
C GLN A 37 -7.25 2.70 10.72
N GLN A 38 -7.52 1.40 10.76
CA GLN A 38 -6.56 0.37 10.35
C GLN A 38 -6.20 0.48 8.87
N ALA A 39 -7.19 0.64 7.99
CA ALA A 39 -6.95 0.83 6.56
C ALA A 39 -6.10 2.08 6.30
N PHE A 40 -6.45 3.21 6.92
CA PHE A 40 -5.67 4.45 6.82
C PHE A 40 -4.19 4.25 7.20
N GLN A 41 -3.92 3.60 8.34
CA GLN A 41 -2.55 3.31 8.78
C GLN A 41 -1.83 2.32 7.85
N GLY A 42 -2.57 1.36 7.28
CA GLY A 42 -2.07 0.45 6.26
C GLY A 42 -1.58 1.19 5.02
N GLU A 43 -2.34 2.18 4.53
CA GLU A 43 -1.91 2.99 3.38
C GLU A 43 -0.69 3.84 3.70
N LEU A 44 -0.61 4.46 4.89
CA LEU A 44 0.58 5.21 5.31
C LEU A 44 1.82 4.31 5.39
N SER A 45 1.69 3.12 5.98
CA SER A 45 2.76 2.14 6.05
C SER A 45 3.21 1.66 4.67
N ALA A 46 2.26 1.52 3.73
CA ALA A 46 2.54 1.18 2.34
C ALA A 46 3.33 2.30 1.64
N ILE A 47 2.94 3.56 1.81
CA ILE A 47 3.65 4.73 1.28
C ILE A 47 5.11 4.74 1.77
N GLU A 48 5.35 4.60 3.07
CA GLU A 48 6.70 4.56 3.64
C GLU A 48 7.53 3.40 3.06
N LYS A 49 6.93 2.21 2.99
CA LYS A 49 7.58 1.03 2.40
C LYS A 49 7.96 1.26 0.94
N TYR A 50 7.07 1.81 0.13
CA TYR A 50 7.34 2.04 -1.28
C TYR A 50 8.34 3.18 -1.50
N TRP A 51 8.37 4.21 -0.65
CA TRP A 51 9.42 5.22 -0.67
C TRP A 51 10.80 4.61 -0.42
N ASN A 52 10.92 3.76 0.60
CA ASN A 52 12.18 3.07 0.90
C ASN A 52 12.68 2.24 -0.30
N ILE A 53 11.77 1.54 -0.99
CA ILE A 53 12.11 0.80 -2.21
C ILE A 53 12.50 1.78 -3.32
N TRP A 54 11.74 2.85 -3.53
CA TRP A 54 11.96 3.85 -4.58
C TRP A 54 13.35 4.51 -4.49
N PHE A 55 13.85 4.77 -3.28
CA PHE A 55 15.22 5.28 -3.08
C PHE A 55 16.30 4.29 -3.49
N GLY A 56 16.03 2.99 -3.42
CA GLY A 56 16.96 1.93 -3.81
C GLY A 56 17.08 1.69 -5.32
N PHE A 57 16.20 2.29 -6.14
CA PHE A 57 16.20 2.07 -7.59
C PHE A 57 16.88 3.21 -8.39
N PRO A 58 17.60 2.87 -9.48
CA PRO A 58 18.03 3.86 -10.45
C PRO A 58 16.84 4.49 -11.18
N LEU A 59 17.07 5.62 -11.85
CA LEU A 59 16.05 6.25 -12.70
C LEU A 59 15.60 5.27 -13.80
N GLY A 60 14.30 5.23 -14.07
CA GLY A 60 13.70 4.40 -15.11
C GLY A 60 12.31 3.89 -14.76
N VAL A 61 11.81 2.97 -15.59
CA VAL A 61 10.41 2.50 -15.56
C VAL A 61 9.98 2.00 -14.19
N TYR A 62 10.84 1.29 -13.43
CA TYR A 62 10.46 0.81 -12.09
C TYR A 62 10.27 1.94 -11.08
N LYS A 63 11.02 3.03 -11.21
CA LYS A 63 10.93 4.19 -10.32
C LYS A 63 9.67 5.00 -10.59
N ASP A 64 9.31 5.17 -11.86
CA ASP A 64 8.04 5.78 -12.27
C ASP A 64 6.84 4.94 -11.83
N THR A 65 6.98 3.63 -11.95
CA THR A 65 5.99 2.65 -11.54
C THR A 65 5.75 2.69 -10.02
N LEU A 66 6.82 2.68 -9.22
CA LEU A 66 6.75 2.82 -7.76
C LEU A 66 6.14 4.16 -7.35
N TYR A 67 6.48 5.24 -8.06
CA TYR A 67 5.87 6.54 -7.83
C TYR A 67 4.35 6.52 -8.08
N GLY A 68 3.91 5.85 -9.15
CA GLY A 68 2.49 5.62 -9.42
C GLY A 68 1.77 4.87 -8.29
N ILE A 69 2.41 3.86 -7.69
CA ILE A 69 1.87 3.16 -6.52
C ILE A 69 1.76 4.10 -5.33
N ILE A 70 2.82 4.85 -5.01
CA ILE A 70 2.84 5.80 -3.89
C ILE A 70 1.69 6.81 -4.01
N LEU A 71 1.44 7.33 -5.22
CA LEU A 71 0.32 8.23 -5.48
C LEU A 71 -1.05 7.57 -5.27
N ASP A 72 -1.18 6.29 -5.62
CA ASP A 72 -2.43 5.53 -5.41
C ASP A 72 -2.72 5.34 -3.92
N GLU A 73 -1.71 4.97 -3.12
CA GLU A 73 -1.88 4.81 -1.68
C GLU A 73 -2.10 6.15 -0.97
N GLN A 74 -1.45 7.23 -1.43
CA GLN A 74 -1.72 8.59 -0.93
C GLN A 74 -3.17 9.00 -1.18
N LYS A 75 -3.72 8.65 -2.36
CA LYS A 75 -5.14 8.85 -2.69
C LYS A 75 -6.04 8.01 -1.77
N HIS A 76 -5.69 6.76 -1.48
CA HIS A 76 -6.45 5.92 -0.55
C HIS A 76 -6.42 6.48 0.88
N ALA A 77 -5.25 6.85 1.41
CA ALA A 77 -5.10 7.48 2.72
C ALA A 77 -5.97 8.74 2.84
N SER A 78 -5.99 9.59 1.81
CA SER A 78 -6.83 10.79 1.78
C SER A 78 -8.33 10.48 1.85
N LYS A 79 -8.78 9.42 1.17
CA LYS A 79 -10.18 8.97 1.22
C LYS A 79 -10.55 8.42 2.60
N TYR A 80 -9.71 7.58 3.20
CA TYR A 80 -9.98 7.05 4.54
C TYR A 80 -9.99 8.15 5.60
N ASN A 81 -9.08 9.11 5.50
CA ASN A 81 -9.08 10.28 6.39
C ASN A 81 -10.38 11.08 6.25
N ASN A 82 -10.88 11.30 5.03
CA ASN A 82 -12.17 11.96 4.82
C ASN A 82 -13.34 11.20 5.48
N LEU A 83 -13.39 9.87 5.33
CA LEU A 83 -14.41 9.04 5.97
C LEU A 83 -14.31 9.09 7.51
N LEU A 84 -13.11 9.05 8.07
CA LEU A 84 -12.89 9.19 9.52
C LEU A 84 -13.40 10.53 10.03
N LEU A 85 -13.10 11.63 9.32
CA LEU A 85 -13.59 12.96 9.67
C LEU A 85 -15.12 13.05 9.63
N LEU A 86 -15.76 12.53 8.57
CA LEU A 86 -17.21 12.49 8.45
C LEU A 86 -17.88 11.71 9.57
N ASN A 87 -17.33 10.54 9.94
CA ASN A 87 -17.83 9.76 11.07
C ASN A 87 -17.64 10.51 12.39
N SER A 88 -16.49 11.16 12.60
CA SER A 88 -16.24 11.94 13.82
C SER A 88 -17.21 13.13 13.97
N ALA A 89 -17.64 13.74 12.85
CA ALA A 89 -18.58 14.85 12.84
C ALA A 89 -20.03 14.40 13.02
N ALA A 90 -20.40 13.19 12.59
CA ALA A 90 -21.76 12.65 12.72
C ALA A 90 -22.13 12.23 14.16
N TYR A 91 -21.13 12.05 15.03
CA TYR A 91 -21.31 11.71 16.45
C TYR A 91 -21.02 12.89 17.40
N ARG A 92 -20.96 14.12 16.88
CA ARG A 92 -20.99 15.36 17.68
C ARG A 92 -22.40 15.92 17.75
#